data_AF-A0A355CRS6-F1
#
_entry.id   AF-A0A355CRS6-F1
#
_cell.length_a   1.000
_cell.length_b   1.000
_cell.length_c   1.000
_cell.angle_alpha   90.00
_cell.angle_beta   90.00
_cell.angle_gamma   90.00
#
_symmetry.space_group_name_H-M   'P 1'
#
loop_
_entity.id
_entity.type
_entity.pdbx_description
1 polymer ?
#
loop_
_entity_poly.entity_id
_entity_poly.type
_entity_poly.pdbx_seq_one_letter_code
_entity_poly.pdbx_strand_id
1 'polypeptide(L)'
;MDKLIGIGELAELKAVSVDTIRRWEKEGKIQSVRTDGGHRRYRISDFVEQKVGKTIAYARVSSHDQKADLDRQDAVLSGYCQSFGWDYEVIRDLGSGMNYRKKGLTKLISTILDGDIIRLVITHKDRLLRFGSELVFAICEYHGVEVVILNKKEDANFEEELASDVLEMITVFSARLYGDRSNKNKKLIQNLADALENR
;
A
#
# COMPACT_ATOMS: atom_id res chain seq x y z
N MET A 1 -0.63 21.00 -6.82
CA MET A 1 -1.21 21.35 -8.14
C MET A 1 -2.40 20.45 -8.34
N ASP A 2 -3.58 21.03 -8.52
CA ASP A 2 -4.82 20.26 -8.66
C ASP A 2 -4.84 19.51 -10.00
N LYS A 3 -4.93 18.18 -9.98
CA LYS A 3 -4.88 17.37 -11.21
C LYS A 3 -6.17 17.57 -12.01
N LEU A 4 -6.02 17.97 -13.27
CA LEU A 4 -7.13 18.20 -14.19
C LEU A 4 -7.32 16.99 -15.12
N ILE A 5 -8.52 16.41 -15.14
CA ILE A 5 -8.88 15.26 -15.97
C ILE A 5 -9.86 15.61 -17.07
N GLY A 6 -9.86 14.83 -18.13
CA GLY A 6 -10.82 14.93 -19.23
C GLY A 6 -12.21 14.40 -18.85
N ILE A 7 -13.21 14.68 -19.69
CA ILE A 7 -14.58 14.20 -19.44
C ILE A 7 -14.72 12.67 -19.50
N GLY A 8 -13.91 12.01 -20.34
CA GLY A 8 -13.88 10.54 -20.44
C GLY A 8 -13.31 9.91 -19.18
N GLU A 9 -12.17 10.42 -18.70
CA GLU A 9 -11.56 10.00 -17.45
C GLU A 9 -12.50 10.22 -16.25
N LEU A 10 -13.25 11.33 -16.21
CA LEU A 10 -14.22 11.58 -15.15
C LEU A 10 -15.43 10.62 -15.22
N ALA A 11 -15.88 10.30 -16.43
CA ALA A 11 -16.97 9.35 -16.66
C ALA A 11 -16.58 7.94 -16.18
N GLU A 12 -15.35 7.50 -16.47
CA GLU A 12 -14.78 6.26 -15.93
C GLU A 12 -14.66 6.30 -14.41
N LEU A 13 -14.12 7.39 -13.84
CA LEU A 13 -13.97 7.55 -12.39
C LEU A 13 -15.31 7.46 -11.64
N LYS A 14 -16.39 8.00 -12.22
CA LYS A 14 -17.73 7.99 -11.61
C LYS A 14 -18.61 6.83 -12.06
N ALA A 15 -18.10 5.92 -12.91
CA ALA A 15 -18.84 4.80 -13.48
C ALA A 15 -20.17 5.23 -14.15
N VAL A 16 -20.17 6.33 -14.89
CA VAL A 16 -21.34 6.87 -15.61
C VAL A 16 -20.98 7.20 -17.06
N SER A 17 -21.98 7.44 -17.91
CA SER A 17 -21.73 7.88 -19.29
C SER A 17 -21.23 9.33 -19.36
N VAL A 18 -20.47 9.66 -20.41
CA VAL A 18 -20.05 11.04 -20.71
C VAL A 18 -21.25 12.00 -20.81
N ASP A 19 -22.38 11.54 -21.34
CA ASP A 19 -23.59 12.35 -21.42
C ASP A 19 -24.23 12.62 -20.04
N THR A 20 -24.05 11.71 -19.09
CA THR A 20 -24.45 11.95 -17.69
C THR A 20 -23.63 13.07 -17.07
N ILE A 21 -22.32 13.09 -17.30
CA ILE A 21 -21.43 14.17 -16.85
C ILE A 21 -21.83 15.51 -17.51
N ARG A 22 -22.09 15.54 -18.82
CA ARG A 22 -22.58 16.76 -19.51
C ARG A 22 -23.91 17.26 -18.94
N ARG A 23 -24.82 16.34 -18.62
CA ARG A 23 -26.11 16.66 -18.02
C ARG A 23 -25.92 17.26 -16.63
N TRP A 24 -25.05 16.68 -15.79
CA TRP A 24 -24.74 17.24 -14.47
C TRP A 24 -24.11 18.64 -14.56
N GLU A 25 -23.27 18.90 -15.56
CA GLU A 25 -22.70 20.23 -15.79
C GLU A 25 -23.82 21.23 -16.15
N LYS A 26 -24.74 20.84 -17.04
CA LYS A 26 -25.90 21.66 -17.43
C LYS A 26 -26.86 21.91 -16.25
N GLU A 27 -27.02 20.94 -15.37
CA GLU A 27 -27.81 21.03 -14.13
C GLU A 27 -27.08 21.82 -13.02
N GLY A 28 -25.82 22.25 -13.24
CA GLY A 28 -25.03 23.01 -12.27
C GLY A 28 -24.47 22.17 -11.12
N LYS A 29 -24.54 20.84 -11.20
CA LYS A 29 -24.04 19.92 -10.16
C LYS A 29 -22.52 19.78 -10.15
N ILE A 30 -21.88 20.05 -11.29
CA ILE A 30 -20.43 19.93 -11.48
C ILE A 30 -19.91 21.14 -12.26
N GLN A 31 -18.67 21.55 -12.01
CA GLN A 31 -18.02 22.65 -12.73
C GLN A 31 -16.82 22.16 -13.53
N SER A 32 -16.61 22.74 -14.70
CA SER A 32 -15.43 22.49 -15.53
C SER A 32 -14.62 23.76 -15.74
N VAL A 33 -13.31 23.58 -15.88
CA VAL A 33 -12.38 24.59 -16.38
C VAL A 33 -12.18 24.33 -17.87
N ARG A 34 -12.07 25.38 -18.68
CA ARG A 34 -11.76 25.24 -20.10
C ARG A 34 -10.29 25.54 -20.36
N THR A 35 -9.68 24.72 -21.20
CA THR A 35 -8.37 25.02 -21.80
C THR A 35 -8.51 26.09 -22.88
N ASP A 36 -7.38 26.67 -23.32
CA ASP A 36 -7.36 27.62 -24.44
C ASP A 36 -7.96 27.03 -25.74
N GLY A 37 -7.89 25.70 -25.91
CA GLY A 37 -8.54 24.97 -27.01
C GLY A 37 -10.03 24.65 -26.80
N GLY A 38 -10.66 25.16 -25.74
CA GLY A 38 -12.09 24.97 -25.45
C GLY A 38 -12.47 23.60 -24.87
N HIS A 39 -11.51 22.70 -24.65
CA HIS A 39 -11.77 21.41 -24.02
C HIS A 39 -12.06 21.56 -22.54
N ARG A 40 -13.09 20.83 -22.06
CA ARG A 40 -13.47 20.74 -20.65
C ARG A 40 -12.45 19.93 -19.87
N ARG A 41 -12.08 20.45 -18.70
CA ARG A 41 -11.24 19.81 -17.70
C ARG A 41 -11.91 19.90 -16.35
N TYR A 42 -11.83 18.82 -15.60
CA TYR A 42 -12.45 18.70 -14.28
C TYR A 42 -11.34 18.55 -13.24
N ARG A 43 -11.45 19.26 -12.12
CA ARG A 43 -10.52 19.04 -11.00
C ARG A 43 -10.90 17.73 -10.34
N ILE A 44 -9.96 16.79 -10.22
CA ILE A 44 -10.23 15.50 -9.56
C ILE A 44 -10.73 15.72 -8.12
N SER A 45 -10.17 16.71 -7.43
CA SER A 45 -10.49 17.07 -6.05
C SER A 45 -11.97 17.36 -5.80
N ASP A 46 -12.71 17.84 -6.81
CA ASP A 46 -14.15 18.12 -6.73
C ASP A 46 -15.00 16.83 -6.71
N PHE A 47 -14.43 15.70 -7.14
CA PHE A 47 -15.16 14.46 -7.39
C PHE A 47 -14.69 13.28 -6.54
N VAL A 48 -13.53 13.37 -5.92
CA VAL A 48 -13.18 12.46 -4.84
C VAL A 48 -13.95 12.94 -3.62
N GLU A 49 -14.82 12.10 -3.05
CA GLU A 49 -15.38 12.40 -1.74
C GLU A 49 -14.20 12.61 -0.78
N GLN A 50 -13.97 13.86 -0.39
CA GLN A 50 -13.07 14.14 0.71
C GLN A 50 -13.78 13.66 1.97
N LYS A 51 -13.67 12.34 2.25
CA LYS A 51 -13.64 11.93 3.64
C LYS A 51 -12.56 12.82 4.27
N VAL A 52 -12.99 13.68 5.18
CA VAL A 52 -12.09 14.55 5.94
C VAL A 52 -11.62 13.71 7.11
N GLY A 53 -10.33 13.48 7.20
CA GLY A 53 -9.75 12.61 8.21
C GLY A 53 -8.32 12.25 7.87
N LYS A 54 -7.64 11.66 8.84
CA LYS A 54 -6.24 11.34 8.73
C LYS A 54 -6.02 10.18 7.75
N THR A 55 -5.07 10.35 6.84
CA THR A 55 -4.60 9.29 5.95
C THR A 55 -3.31 8.70 6.53
N ILE A 56 -3.16 7.38 6.52
CA ILE A 56 -1.89 6.73 6.84
C ILE A 56 -1.30 6.14 5.57
N ALA A 57 -0.07 6.53 5.26
CA ALA A 57 0.76 5.85 4.28
C ALA A 57 1.67 4.87 5.01
N TYR A 58 1.74 3.61 4.56
CA TYR A 58 2.58 2.60 5.21
C TYR A 58 3.66 2.07 4.26
N ALA A 59 4.91 2.17 4.68
CA ALA A 59 6.08 1.71 3.94
C ALA A 59 6.88 0.68 4.76
N ARG A 60 7.38 -0.37 4.10
CA ARG A 60 8.13 -1.45 4.75
C ARG A 60 9.22 -2.00 3.84
N VAL A 61 10.36 -2.30 4.44
CA VAL A 61 11.41 -3.13 3.85
C VAL A 61 11.84 -4.23 4.82
N SER A 62 12.43 -5.30 4.30
CA SER A 62 12.74 -6.50 5.09
C SER A 62 14.08 -6.40 5.83
N SER A 63 15.09 -5.73 5.24
CA SER A 63 16.43 -5.51 5.82
C SER A 63 16.82 -4.03 5.91
N HIS A 64 17.72 -3.70 6.82
CA HIS A 64 18.35 -2.37 6.95
C HIS A 64 19.10 -1.97 5.67
N ASP A 65 19.64 -2.93 4.95
CA ASP A 65 20.39 -2.69 3.70
C ASP A 65 19.48 -2.14 2.59
N GLN A 66 18.17 -2.33 2.73
CA GLN A 66 17.15 -1.82 1.83
C GLN A 66 16.63 -0.43 2.26
N LYS A 67 17.34 0.31 3.12
CA LYS A 67 16.91 1.64 3.59
C LYS A 67 16.64 2.63 2.46
N ALA A 68 17.47 2.60 1.41
CA ALA A 68 17.26 3.44 0.23
C ALA A 68 15.93 3.13 -0.46
N ASP A 69 15.50 1.86 -0.44
CA ASP A 69 14.19 1.48 -0.95
C ASP A 69 13.05 2.01 -0.08
N LEU A 70 13.21 1.95 1.24
CA LEU A 70 12.24 2.52 2.18
C LEU A 70 12.06 4.04 1.96
N ASP A 71 13.14 4.77 1.71
CA ASP A 71 13.08 6.21 1.38
C ASP A 71 12.39 6.46 0.03
N ARG A 72 12.61 5.61 -0.98
CA ARG A 72 11.89 5.67 -2.25
C ARG A 72 10.40 5.41 -2.07
N GLN A 73 10.02 4.40 -1.29
CA GLN A 73 8.62 4.09 -0.99
C GLN A 73 7.93 5.26 -0.28
N ASP A 74 8.58 5.83 0.73
CA ASP A 74 8.10 7.03 1.44
C ASP A 74 7.87 8.20 0.47
N ALA A 75 8.85 8.53 -0.37
CA ALA A 75 8.72 9.60 -1.36
C ALA A 75 7.56 9.37 -2.34
N VAL A 76 7.34 8.13 -2.77
CA VAL A 76 6.22 7.77 -3.66
C VAL A 76 4.87 7.93 -2.96
N LEU A 77 4.74 7.41 -1.74
CA LEU A 77 3.50 7.50 -0.96
C LEU A 77 3.19 8.95 -0.58
N SER A 78 4.20 9.68 -0.11
CA SER A 78 4.12 11.10 0.21
C SER A 78 3.71 11.92 -1.01
N GLY A 79 4.37 11.75 -2.15
CA GLY A 79 4.03 12.45 -3.39
C GLY A 79 2.61 12.15 -3.87
N TYR A 80 2.16 10.90 -3.71
CA TYR A 80 0.78 10.52 -3.99
C TYR A 80 -0.20 11.26 -3.07
N CYS A 81 -0.04 11.15 -1.75
CA CYS A 81 -0.93 11.81 -0.77
C CYS A 81 -0.98 13.34 -0.96
N GLN A 82 0.18 13.96 -1.20
CA GLN A 82 0.28 15.40 -1.49
C GLN A 82 -0.46 15.80 -2.78
N SER A 83 -0.42 14.96 -3.82
CA SER A 83 -1.11 15.25 -5.09
C SER A 83 -2.63 15.32 -4.96
N PHE A 84 -3.19 14.64 -3.96
CA PHE A 84 -4.61 14.67 -3.61
C PHE A 84 -4.93 15.66 -2.47
N GLY A 85 -3.92 16.33 -1.90
CA GLY A 85 -4.10 17.29 -0.81
C GLY A 85 -4.59 16.67 0.49
N TRP A 86 -4.30 15.39 0.74
CA TRP A 86 -4.71 14.71 1.95
C TRP A 86 -3.84 15.13 3.15
N ASP A 87 -4.44 15.19 4.34
CA ASP A 87 -3.68 15.18 5.59
C ASP A 87 -3.20 13.76 5.85
N TYR A 88 -1.88 13.56 5.89
CA TYR A 88 -1.30 12.22 5.95
C TYR A 88 -0.11 12.12 6.90
N GLU A 89 0.06 10.92 7.46
CA GLU A 89 1.26 10.51 8.19
C GLU A 89 1.85 9.26 7.53
N VAL A 90 3.18 9.22 7.38
CA VAL A 90 3.88 8.04 6.88
C VAL A 90 4.40 7.21 8.06
N ILE A 91 3.92 5.97 8.15
CA ILE A 91 4.46 4.96 9.05
C ILE A 91 5.49 4.13 8.29
N ARG A 92 6.68 4.03 8.87
CA ARG A 92 7.82 3.31 8.29
C ARG A 92 8.17 2.14 9.19
N ASP A 93 8.34 0.96 8.61
CA ASP A 93 8.70 -0.24 9.34
C ASP A 93 9.85 -1.00 8.69
N LEU A 94 10.56 -1.73 9.54
CA LEU A 94 11.73 -2.51 9.17
C LEU A 94 11.63 -3.92 9.71
N GLY A 95 11.76 -4.89 8.81
CA GLY A 95 11.69 -6.31 9.12
C GLY A 95 10.77 -7.08 8.18
N SER A 96 10.86 -8.40 8.25
CA SER A 96 10.10 -9.33 7.40
C SER A 96 8.60 -9.01 7.37
N GLY A 97 7.99 -9.30 6.22
CA GLY A 97 6.54 -9.28 6.03
C GLY A 97 5.81 -10.28 6.94
N MET A 98 6.50 -11.22 7.56
CA MET A 98 5.93 -12.21 8.49
C MET A 98 6.01 -11.80 9.97
N ASN A 99 6.65 -10.67 10.28
CA ASN A 99 6.72 -10.16 11.66
C ASN A 99 5.49 -9.28 11.99
N TYR A 100 4.53 -9.80 12.77
CA TYR A 100 3.32 -9.05 13.14
C TYR A 100 3.51 -8.10 14.34
N ARG A 101 4.71 -8.06 14.94
CA ARG A 101 5.02 -7.25 16.14
C ARG A 101 5.83 -5.98 15.84
N LYS A 102 5.91 -5.59 14.58
CA LYS A 102 6.60 -4.35 14.19
C LYS A 102 5.87 -3.14 14.77
N LYS A 103 6.63 -2.17 15.27
CA LYS A 103 6.07 -1.01 15.98
C LYS A 103 5.16 -0.19 15.08
N GLY A 104 5.53 0.01 13.81
CA GLY A 104 4.71 0.72 12.83
C GLY A 104 3.39 0.01 12.55
N LEU A 105 3.42 -1.30 12.34
CA LEU A 105 2.24 -2.13 12.12
C LEU A 105 1.31 -2.11 13.34
N THR A 106 1.84 -2.26 14.55
CA THR A 106 1.03 -2.17 15.77
C THR A 106 0.37 -0.80 15.90
N LYS A 107 1.12 0.28 15.61
CA LYS A 107 0.57 1.64 15.58
C LYS A 107 -0.51 1.81 14.52
N LEU A 108 -0.29 1.30 13.30
CA LEU A 108 -1.28 1.33 12.22
C LEU A 108 -2.59 0.66 12.66
N ILE A 109 -2.50 -0.56 13.21
CA ILE A 109 -3.67 -1.31 13.68
C ILE A 109 -4.39 -0.56 14.80
N SER A 110 -3.69 -0.03 15.80
CA SER A 110 -4.34 0.75 16.86
C SER A 110 -5.06 1.97 16.29
N THR A 111 -4.43 2.71 15.38
CA THR A 111 -5.05 3.91 14.79
C THR A 111 -6.26 3.58 13.91
N ILE A 112 -6.28 2.41 13.24
CA ILE A 112 -7.49 1.91 12.56
C ILE A 112 -8.60 1.64 13.57
N LEU A 113 -8.29 0.92 14.66
CA LEU A 113 -9.27 0.51 15.67
C LEU A 113 -9.84 1.70 16.45
N ASP A 114 -9.01 2.72 16.70
CA ASP A 114 -9.40 3.95 17.38
C ASP A 114 -10.35 4.81 16.51
N GLY A 115 -10.46 4.52 15.21
CA GLY A 115 -11.31 5.24 14.27
C GLY A 115 -10.72 6.57 13.79
N ASP A 116 -9.44 6.79 14.04
CA ASP A 116 -8.74 8.05 13.77
C ASP A 116 -8.35 8.24 12.31
N ILE A 117 -8.51 7.20 11.49
CA ILE A 117 -8.12 7.24 10.07
C ILE A 117 -9.27 6.88 9.16
N ILE A 118 -9.22 7.47 7.97
CA ILE A 118 -10.22 7.24 6.91
C ILE A 118 -9.63 6.52 5.71
N ARG A 119 -8.30 6.46 5.62
CA ARG A 119 -7.58 5.93 4.47
C ARG A 119 -6.24 5.33 4.85
N LEU A 120 -5.96 4.15 4.31
CA LEU A 120 -4.66 3.50 4.30
C LEU A 120 -4.12 3.48 2.87
N VAL A 121 -2.91 3.99 2.66
CA VAL A 121 -2.22 3.99 1.37
C VAL A 121 -0.98 3.09 1.46
N ILE A 122 -0.87 2.13 0.55
CA ILE A 122 0.28 1.25 0.42
C ILE A 122 0.70 1.12 -1.03
N THR A 123 1.96 0.78 -1.27
CA THR A 123 2.45 0.51 -2.64
C THR A 123 1.92 -0.83 -3.14
N HIS A 124 2.04 -1.89 -2.33
CA HIS A 124 1.61 -3.25 -2.64
C HIS A 124 1.07 -3.96 -1.40
N LYS A 125 0.24 -4.98 -1.60
CA LYS A 125 -0.29 -5.83 -0.52
C LYS A 125 0.82 -6.48 0.34
N ASP A 126 1.87 -6.97 -0.30
CA ASP A 126 3.02 -7.63 0.37
C ASP A 126 3.90 -6.64 1.15
N ARG A 127 3.74 -5.34 0.90
CA ARG A 127 4.45 -4.29 1.64
C ARG A 127 3.81 -4.06 3.01
N LEU A 128 2.56 -4.45 3.21
CA LEU A 128 1.95 -4.49 4.55
C LEU A 128 2.44 -5.72 5.34
N LEU A 129 2.05 -6.90 4.88
CA LEU A 129 2.39 -8.21 5.44
C LEU A 129 2.52 -9.22 4.30
N ARG A 130 3.33 -10.28 4.50
CA ARG A 130 3.47 -11.37 3.53
C ARG A 130 2.21 -12.23 3.49
N PHE A 131 1.61 -12.46 4.66
CA PHE A 131 0.34 -13.17 4.81
C PHE A 131 -0.58 -12.38 5.75
N GLY A 132 -1.90 -12.46 5.54
CA GLY A 132 -2.86 -11.86 6.46
C GLY A 132 -3.08 -10.35 6.28
N SER A 133 -2.58 -9.75 5.19
CA SER A 133 -2.96 -8.39 4.79
C SER A 133 -4.47 -8.27 4.58
N GLU A 134 -5.13 -9.35 4.14
CA GLU A 134 -6.58 -9.46 3.98
C GLU A 134 -7.33 -9.28 5.29
N LEU A 135 -6.77 -9.76 6.41
CA LEU A 135 -7.37 -9.54 7.74
C LEU A 135 -7.31 -8.06 8.11
N VAL A 136 -6.20 -7.39 7.83
CA VAL A 136 -6.07 -5.95 8.05
C VAL A 136 -7.05 -5.19 7.15
N PHE A 137 -7.20 -5.59 5.88
CA PHE A 137 -8.15 -4.97 4.97
C PHE A 137 -9.61 -5.18 5.40
N ALA A 138 -9.95 -6.35 5.94
CA ALA A 138 -11.28 -6.60 6.50
C ALA A 138 -11.56 -5.72 7.73
N ILE A 139 -10.55 -5.47 8.58
CA ILE A 139 -10.67 -4.51 9.69
C ILE A 139 -10.86 -3.09 9.13
N CYS A 140 -10.07 -2.69 8.13
CA CYS A 140 -10.25 -1.40 7.47
C CYS A 140 -11.67 -1.25 6.93
N GLU A 141 -12.19 -2.26 6.22
CA GLU A 141 -13.55 -2.26 5.68
C GLU A 141 -14.61 -2.11 6.78
N TYR A 142 -14.48 -2.88 7.87
CA TYR A 142 -15.38 -2.79 9.03
C TYR A 142 -15.40 -1.39 9.65
N HIS A 143 -14.24 -0.72 9.73
CA HIS A 143 -14.10 0.64 10.24
C HIS A 143 -14.35 1.74 9.18
N GLY A 144 -14.72 1.38 7.95
CA GLY A 144 -14.96 2.33 6.86
C GLY A 144 -13.70 3.05 6.35
N VAL A 145 -12.52 2.47 6.59
CA VAL A 145 -11.22 2.93 6.11
C VAL A 145 -11.01 2.49 4.66
N GLU A 146 -10.79 3.46 3.77
CA GLU A 146 -10.47 3.21 2.36
C GLU A 146 -9.04 2.66 2.23
N VAL A 147 -8.85 1.54 1.51
CA VAL A 147 -7.51 1.01 1.23
C VAL A 147 -7.13 1.33 -0.22
N VAL A 148 -6.06 2.11 -0.39
CA VAL A 148 -5.52 2.50 -1.69
C VAL A 148 -4.19 1.78 -1.94
N ILE A 149 -4.11 1.03 -3.03
CA ILE A 149 -2.90 0.29 -3.43
C ILE A 149 -2.35 0.88 -4.74
N LEU A 150 -1.13 1.41 -4.71
CA LEU A 150 -0.55 2.14 -5.85
C LEU A 150 -0.04 1.25 -6.99
N ASN A 151 0.17 -0.05 -6.73
CA ASN A 151 0.61 -1.07 -7.70
C ASN A 151 1.72 -0.58 -8.65
N LYS A 152 2.89 -0.22 -8.11
CA LYS A 152 4.07 0.07 -8.95
C LYS A 152 4.72 -1.23 -9.45
N LYS A 153 5.48 -1.21 -10.55
CA LYS A 153 6.14 -2.44 -11.05
C LYS A 153 7.09 -3.03 -10.00
N GLU A 154 7.20 -4.36 -10.02
CA GLU A 154 8.03 -5.19 -9.14
C GLU A 154 9.38 -4.54 -8.82
N ASP A 155 9.63 -4.31 -7.52
CA ASP A 155 10.93 -3.90 -7.03
C ASP A 155 11.94 -5.02 -7.34
N ALA A 156 13.15 -4.67 -7.80
CA ALA A 156 14.20 -5.63 -8.12
C ALA A 156 14.54 -6.61 -6.97
N ASN A 157 14.14 -6.29 -5.74
CA ASN A 157 14.39 -7.08 -4.54
C ASN A 157 13.21 -7.95 -4.10
N PHE A 158 12.10 -7.98 -4.86
CA PHE A 158 10.92 -8.76 -4.44
C PHE A 158 11.22 -10.26 -4.34
N GLU A 159 11.94 -10.82 -5.32
CA GLU A 159 12.33 -12.24 -5.33
C GLU A 159 13.23 -12.59 -4.15
N GLU A 160 14.21 -11.73 -3.84
CA GLU A 160 15.11 -11.88 -2.68
C GLU A 160 14.31 -11.87 -1.36
N GLU A 161 13.38 -10.93 -1.21
CA GLU A 161 12.53 -10.85 -0.01
C GLU A 161 11.62 -12.08 0.12
N LEU A 162 11.08 -12.59 -1.00
CA LEU A 162 10.25 -13.77 -1.00
C LEU A 162 11.06 -15.02 -0.59
N ALA A 163 12.27 -15.18 -1.13
CA ALA A 163 13.17 -16.27 -0.77
C ALA A 163 13.53 -16.24 0.73
N SER A 164 13.85 -15.06 1.26
CA SER A 164 14.11 -14.87 2.68
C SER A 164 12.90 -15.26 3.55
N ASP A 165 11.70 -14.87 3.15
CA ASP A 165 10.49 -15.20 3.92
C ASP A 165 10.18 -16.72 3.86
N VAL A 166 10.43 -17.38 2.74
CA VAL A 166 10.31 -18.85 2.64
C VAL A 166 11.30 -19.56 3.56
N LEU A 167 12.56 -19.10 3.60
CA LEU A 167 13.57 -19.66 4.51
C LEU A 167 13.17 -19.48 5.98
N GLU A 168 12.64 -18.31 6.35
CA GLU A 168 12.20 -18.04 7.71
C GLU A 168 11.00 -18.95 8.09
N MET A 169 10.04 -19.17 7.18
CA MET A 169 8.96 -20.15 7.39
C MET A 169 9.52 -21.56 7.62
N ILE A 170 10.37 -22.06 6.71
CA ILE A 170 10.94 -23.40 6.81
C ILE A 170 11.73 -23.55 8.11
N THR A 171 12.47 -22.52 8.52
CA THR A 171 13.23 -22.51 9.76
C THR A 171 12.31 -22.68 10.98
N VAL A 172 11.22 -21.92 11.04
CA VAL A 172 10.23 -22.02 12.12
C VAL A 172 9.57 -23.41 12.15
N PHE A 173 9.19 -23.96 11.00
CA PHE A 173 8.62 -25.30 10.92
C PHE A 173 9.63 -26.38 11.32
N SER A 174 10.88 -26.26 10.89
CA SER A 174 11.94 -27.24 11.17
C SER A 174 12.33 -27.24 12.64
N ALA A 175 12.38 -26.07 13.28
CA ALA A 175 12.57 -25.93 14.73
C ALA A 175 11.46 -26.63 15.52
N ARG A 176 10.20 -26.51 15.08
CA ARG A 176 9.04 -27.18 15.72
C ARG A 176 9.03 -28.70 15.46
N LEU A 177 9.35 -29.14 14.25
CA LEU A 177 9.30 -30.55 13.86
C LEU A 177 10.46 -31.36 14.45
N TYR A 178 11.67 -30.81 14.45
CA TYR A 178 12.88 -31.54 14.82
C TYR A 178 13.49 -31.08 16.15
N GLY A 179 12.94 -30.04 16.77
CA GLY A 179 13.51 -29.39 17.94
C GLY A 179 14.65 -28.43 17.56
N ASP A 180 14.65 -27.27 18.21
CA ASP A 180 15.50 -26.10 17.89
C ASP A 180 17.00 -26.42 17.81
N ARG A 181 17.48 -27.37 18.62
CA ARG A 181 18.90 -27.75 18.72
C ARG A 181 19.29 -29.03 18.00
N SER A 182 18.40 -29.68 17.26
CA SER A 182 18.73 -30.98 16.66
C SER A 182 19.71 -30.85 15.48
N ASN A 183 20.62 -31.81 15.36
CA ASN A 183 21.54 -31.88 14.23
C ASN A 183 20.83 -32.04 12.88
N LYS A 184 19.60 -32.58 12.87
CA LYS A 184 18.76 -32.67 11.67
C LYS A 184 18.28 -31.28 11.22
N ASN A 185 17.87 -30.42 12.15
CA ASN A 185 17.46 -29.04 11.85
C ASN A 185 18.62 -28.24 11.25
N LYS A 186 19.81 -28.31 11.86
CA LYS A 186 21.01 -27.63 11.35
C LYS A 186 21.38 -28.05 9.93
N LYS A 187 21.35 -29.35 9.62
CA LYS A 187 21.65 -29.85 8.26
C LYS A 187 20.62 -29.40 7.23
N LEU A 188 19.34 -29.36 7.58
CA LEU A 188 18.28 -28.94 6.65
C LEU A 188 18.40 -27.45 6.30
N ILE A 189 18.63 -26.59 7.30
CA ILE A 189 18.79 -25.14 7.11
C ILE A 189 20.05 -24.87 6.28
N GLN A 190 21.17 -25.54 6.57
CA GLN A 190 22.42 -25.37 5.82
C GLN A 190 22.23 -25.76 4.35
N ASN A 191 21.64 -26.93 4.07
CA ASN A 191 21.41 -27.39 2.70
C ASN A 191 20.50 -26.44 1.90
N LEU A 192 19.55 -25.78 2.56
CA LEU A 192 18.65 -24.80 1.92
C LEU A 192 19.35 -23.46 1.65
N ALA A 193 20.20 -23.00 2.56
CA ALA A 193 21.02 -21.81 2.35
C ALA A 193 22.00 -22.02 1.17
N ASP A 194 22.71 -23.16 1.16
CA ASP A 194 23.67 -23.50 0.11
C ASP A 194 23.00 -23.64 -1.27
N ALA A 195 21.73 -24.08 -1.34
CA ALA A 195 20.98 -24.22 -2.59
C ALA A 195 20.54 -22.87 -3.19
N LEU A 196 20.47 -21.81 -2.38
CA LEU A 196 20.09 -20.46 -2.82
C LEU A 196 21.30 -19.60 -3.18
N GLU A 197 22.47 -19.83 -2.56
CA GLU A 197 23.73 -19.16 -2.94
C GLU A 197 24.32 -19.68 -4.26
N ASN A 198 23.98 -20.91 -4.69
CA ASN A 198 24.45 -21.51 -5.94
C ASN A 198 23.55 -21.21 -7.16
N ARG A 199 22.75 -20.14 -7.12
CA ARG A 199 21.92 -19.68 -8.23
C ARG A 199 22.34 -18.31 -8.75
#